data_AF-A0AAV6YYK5-F1
#
_entry.id   AF-A0AAV6YYK5-F1
#
_cell.length_a   1.000
_cell.length_b   1.000
_cell.length_c   1.000
_cell.angle_alpha   90.00
_cell.angle_beta   90.00
_cell.angle_gamma   90.00
#
_symmetry.space_group_name_H-M   'P 1'
#
loop_
_entity.id
_entity.type
_entity.pdbx_description
1 polymer ?
#
loop_
_entity_poly.entity_id
_entity_poly.type
_entity_poly.pdbx_seq_one_letter_code
_entity_poly.pdbx_strand_id
1 'polypeptide(L)'
;FQNFSERLANVNINIIHRIDRTESYSEIVETYFFEGLQKWRDLNLTENFVSFYREVANKCQSFHLLVYHQKDIVQSLKTHLEVKNSLAYQPLLDLVVQLSRDLQTDFYPHFQDFFIAISSLLNTQDTQLLEWAFTCLSYLYKYLWRQMVKDMPVIYSLSSTLLAHKKEHIRNFAAESLAFLMRKVPDLNGLLNFMFLDLTEHPQKAYGLGQLLFEMCKGVRNMFHSCATKAIHLILQKMGPITEKEECLPWTLVGETFKQFVESATLCIDKEQFEPLFGNIQ
;
A
#
# COMPACT_ATOMS: atom_id res chain seq x y z
N PHE A 1 15.32 2.90 6.83
CA PHE A 1 13.85 2.90 6.81
C PHE A 1 13.37 1.50 7.11
N GLN A 2 12.29 1.36 7.88
CA GLN A 2 11.63 0.06 7.98
C GLN A 2 11.12 -0.36 6.59
N ASN A 3 11.06 -1.65 6.32
CA ASN A 3 10.39 -2.16 5.11
C ASN A 3 8.86 -2.24 5.34
N PHE A 4 8.08 -2.46 4.29
CA PHE A 4 6.61 -2.51 4.38
C PHE A 4 6.15 -3.62 5.32
N SER A 5 6.79 -4.80 5.28
CA SER A 5 6.44 -5.93 6.14
C SER A 5 6.70 -5.65 7.62
N GLU A 6 7.81 -4.99 7.96
CA GLU A 6 8.15 -4.52 9.30
C GLU A 6 7.11 -3.51 9.81
N ARG A 7 6.70 -2.57 8.96
CA ARG A 7 5.61 -1.64 9.31
C ARG A 7 4.32 -2.39 9.60
N LEU A 8 3.95 -3.37 8.78
CA LEU A 8 2.76 -4.20 9.01
C LEU A 8 2.82 -5.00 10.32
N ALA A 9 4.01 -5.46 10.71
CA ALA A 9 4.25 -6.19 11.95
C ALA A 9 4.09 -5.29 13.19
N ASN A 10 4.49 -4.02 13.09
CA ASN A 10 4.30 -3.03 14.16
C ASN A 10 2.82 -2.66 14.39
N VAL A 11 1.93 -3.02 13.46
CA VAL A 11 0.51 -2.73 13.59
C VAL A 11 -0.19 -3.81 14.42
N ASN A 12 -0.51 -3.50 15.68
CA ASN A 12 -1.35 -4.33 16.56
C ASN A 12 -2.71 -4.68 15.91
N ILE A 13 -2.87 -5.95 15.54
CA ILE A 13 -4.11 -6.49 14.94
C ILE A 13 -5.07 -6.87 16.07
N ASN A 14 -5.89 -5.91 16.50
CA ASN A 14 -7.17 -6.22 17.14
C ASN A 14 -8.26 -5.54 16.33
N ILE A 15 -8.56 -6.13 15.17
CA ILE A 15 -9.64 -5.69 14.27
C ILE A 15 -10.96 -6.41 14.63
N ILE A 16 -10.93 -7.48 15.45
CA ILE A 16 -12.07 -8.41 15.58
C ILE A 16 -12.75 -8.39 16.98
N HIS A 17 -12.21 -7.73 18.00
CA HIS A 17 -12.81 -7.79 19.35
C HIS A 17 -13.90 -6.75 19.68
N ARG A 18 -14.36 -5.93 18.73
CA ARG A 18 -15.42 -4.95 19.00
C ARG A 18 -16.82 -5.36 18.52
N ILE A 19 -16.99 -6.53 17.89
CA ILE A 19 -18.30 -7.01 17.41
C ILE A 19 -19.11 -7.73 18.52
N ASP A 20 -18.56 -7.97 19.71
CA ASP A 20 -19.31 -8.65 20.79
C ASP A 20 -19.06 -8.05 22.18
N ARG A 21 -19.44 -6.77 22.35
CA ARG A 21 -19.72 -6.18 23.67
C ARG A 21 -21.18 -5.79 23.77
N THR A 22 -22.05 -6.74 23.46
CA THR A 22 -23.39 -6.79 24.04
C THR A 22 -23.21 -7.05 25.54
N GLU A 23 -23.35 -6.00 26.35
CA GLU A 23 -23.56 -5.97 27.82
C GLU A 23 -22.76 -4.90 28.61
N SER A 24 -22.61 -3.69 28.08
CA SER A 24 -22.50 -2.54 29.00
C SER A 24 -23.10 -1.28 28.37
N TYR A 25 -24.12 -0.74 29.02
CA TYR A 25 -24.75 0.54 28.71
C TYR A 25 -23.81 1.72 29.05
N SER A 26 -22.70 1.85 28.31
CA SER A 26 -21.95 3.10 28.21
C SER A 26 -22.01 3.57 26.75
N GLU A 27 -22.84 4.59 26.51
CA GLU A 27 -23.24 5.07 25.18
C GLU A 27 -22.12 5.78 24.38
N ILE A 28 -20.87 5.79 24.85
CA ILE A 28 -19.76 6.45 24.15
C ILE A 28 -18.73 5.39 23.76
N VAL A 29 -18.93 4.80 22.59
CA VAL A 29 -17.84 4.09 21.91
C VAL A 29 -16.89 5.15 21.37
N GLU A 30 -15.81 5.42 22.10
CA GLU A 30 -14.72 6.27 21.61
C GLU A 30 -14.13 5.64 20.34
N THR A 31 -14.06 6.45 19.27
CA THR A 31 -13.53 6.07 17.97
C THR A 31 -12.01 6.25 17.97
N TYR A 32 -11.29 5.46 17.16
CA TYR A 32 -9.85 5.60 17.05
C TYR A 32 -9.46 7.00 16.56
N PHE A 33 -10.26 7.58 15.67
CA PHE A 33 -10.09 8.93 15.17
C PHE A 33 -10.22 9.96 16.29
N PHE A 34 -11.24 9.85 17.14
CA PHE A 34 -11.44 10.79 18.24
C PHE A 34 -10.33 10.68 19.29
N GLU A 35 -9.96 9.47 19.68
CA GLU A 35 -8.82 9.22 20.58
C GLU A 35 -7.52 9.83 20.01
N GLY A 36 -7.24 9.61 18.72
CA GLY A 36 -6.11 10.20 18.02
C GLY A 36 -6.18 11.74 18.00
N LEU A 37 -7.36 12.31 17.79
CA LEU A 37 -7.56 13.76 17.74
C LEU A 37 -7.29 14.40 19.11
N GLN A 38 -7.76 13.78 20.20
CA GLN A 38 -7.48 14.26 21.57
C GLN A 38 -6.00 14.18 21.89
N LYS A 39 -5.33 13.07 21.53
CA LYS A 39 -3.88 12.92 21.69
C LYS A 39 -3.13 14.05 20.99
N TRP A 40 -3.45 14.32 19.72
CA TRP A 40 -2.71 15.32 18.94
C TRP A 40 -3.03 16.76 19.34
N ARG A 41 -4.22 17.03 19.89
CA ARG A 41 -4.55 18.32 20.53
C ARG A 41 -3.51 18.71 21.57
N ASP A 42 -3.05 17.74 22.36
CA ASP A 42 -2.15 18.01 23.47
C ASP A 42 -0.67 18.01 23.03
N LEU A 43 -0.35 17.41 21.86
CA LEU A 43 1.02 17.23 21.36
C LEU A 43 1.43 18.19 20.22
N ASN A 44 0.48 18.72 19.45
CA ASN A 44 0.77 19.58 18.30
C ASN A 44 -0.03 20.89 18.39
N LEU A 45 0.69 22.01 18.55
CA LEU A 45 0.11 23.35 18.69
C LEU A 45 0.35 24.22 17.44
N THR A 46 0.66 23.60 16.31
CA THR A 46 0.93 24.32 15.05
C THR A 46 -0.36 24.91 14.50
N GLU A 47 -0.26 26.07 13.84
CA GLU A 47 -1.43 26.81 13.33
C GLU A 47 -2.32 25.93 12.43
N ASN A 48 -1.71 25.19 11.51
CA ASN A 48 -2.43 24.30 10.60
C ASN A 48 -3.21 23.22 11.36
N PHE A 49 -2.60 22.57 12.35
CA PHE A 49 -3.29 21.56 13.14
C PHE A 49 -4.41 22.15 14.00
N VAL A 50 -4.19 23.33 14.60
CA VAL A 50 -5.22 24.01 15.39
C VAL A 50 -6.42 24.41 14.53
N SER A 51 -6.18 24.86 13.29
CA SER A 51 -7.27 25.14 12.33
C SER A 51 -8.05 23.87 12.01
N PHE A 52 -7.35 22.80 11.60
CA PHE A 52 -7.95 21.50 11.34
C PHE A 52 -8.79 20.99 12.53
N TYR A 53 -8.23 21.03 13.75
CA TYR A 53 -8.92 20.59 14.96
C TYR A 53 -10.24 21.31 15.16
N ARG A 54 -10.28 22.64 15.00
CA ARG A 54 -11.50 23.44 15.16
C ARG A 54 -12.59 23.07 14.16
N GLU A 55 -12.21 22.63 12.97
CA GLU A 55 -13.16 22.24 11.91
C GLU A 55 -13.83 20.88 12.16
N VAL A 56 -13.19 19.99 12.92
CA VAL A 56 -13.61 18.59 13.08
C VAL A 56 -13.95 18.17 14.51
N ALA A 57 -13.51 18.90 15.53
CA ALA A 57 -13.62 18.49 16.94
C ALA A 57 -15.07 18.25 17.39
N ASN A 58 -16.04 18.98 16.82
CA ASN A 58 -17.46 18.82 17.13
C ASN A 58 -18.22 17.83 16.24
N LYS A 59 -17.50 17.11 15.35
CA LYS A 59 -18.07 16.20 14.34
C LYS A 59 -17.70 14.73 14.55
N CYS A 60 -16.89 14.40 15.55
CA CYS A 60 -16.28 13.07 15.66
C CYS A 60 -16.31 12.45 17.07
N GLN A 61 -17.02 13.05 18.03
CA GLN A 61 -17.06 12.61 19.43
C GLN A 61 -17.71 11.24 19.64
N SER A 62 -18.47 10.76 18.65
CA SER A 62 -19.04 9.42 18.64
C SER A 62 -18.92 8.82 17.24
N PHE A 63 -19.02 7.50 17.14
CA PHE A 63 -19.02 6.82 15.85
C PHE A 63 -20.16 7.28 14.92
N HIS A 64 -21.36 7.52 15.47
CA HIS A 64 -22.48 8.04 14.68
C HIS A 64 -22.19 9.42 14.08
N LEU A 65 -21.59 10.32 14.86
CA LEU A 65 -21.19 11.63 14.34
C LEU A 65 -20.09 11.50 13.29
N LEU A 66 -19.10 10.64 13.54
CA LEU A 66 -18.00 10.39 12.60
C LEU A 66 -18.51 9.92 11.23
N VAL A 67 -19.46 8.98 11.20
CA VAL A 67 -20.08 8.50 9.97
C VAL A 67 -20.94 9.59 9.32
N TYR A 68 -21.77 10.30 10.09
CA TYR A 68 -22.64 11.35 9.56
C TYR A 68 -21.86 12.51 8.92
N HIS A 69 -20.75 12.93 9.54
CA HIS A 69 -19.90 14.01 9.08
C HIS A 69 -18.67 13.55 8.28
N GLN A 70 -18.62 12.29 7.87
CA GLN A 70 -17.45 11.69 7.20
C GLN A 70 -16.93 12.57 6.06
N LYS A 71 -17.82 13.09 5.20
CA LYS A 71 -17.43 13.91 4.04
C LYS A 71 -16.73 15.20 4.46
N ASP A 72 -17.22 15.86 5.51
CA ASP A 72 -16.64 17.10 6.03
C ASP A 72 -15.24 16.85 6.61
N ILE A 73 -15.09 15.74 7.36
CA ILE A 73 -13.82 15.36 8.00
C ILE A 73 -12.79 14.98 6.93
N VAL A 74 -13.19 14.17 5.94
CA VAL A 74 -12.35 13.79 4.80
C VAL A 74 -11.90 15.04 4.04
N GLN A 75 -12.81 15.97 3.75
CA GLN A 75 -12.46 17.18 3.01
C GLN A 75 -11.51 18.07 3.82
N SER A 76 -11.72 18.22 5.12
CA SER A 76 -10.80 18.97 5.99
C SER A 76 -9.40 18.34 6.02
N LEU A 77 -9.30 17.01 6.21
CA LEU A 77 -8.01 16.30 6.16
C LEU A 77 -7.29 16.51 4.82
N LYS A 78 -7.99 16.40 3.70
CA LYS A 78 -7.43 16.63 2.35
C LYS A 78 -6.88 18.05 2.23
N THR A 79 -7.69 19.06 2.56
CA THR A 79 -7.30 20.47 2.48
C THR A 79 -6.05 20.75 3.31
N HIS A 80 -5.97 20.22 4.53
CA HIS A 80 -4.83 20.46 5.42
C HIS A 80 -3.56 19.67 5.04
N LEU A 81 -3.70 18.50 4.40
CA LEU A 81 -2.57 17.75 3.83
C LEU A 81 -1.96 18.45 2.61
N GLU A 82 -2.74 19.24 1.87
CA GLU A 82 -2.25 19.99 0.69
C GLU A 82 -1.46 21.25 1.06
N VAL A 83 -1.51 21.70 2.32
CA VAL A 83 -0.74 22.85 2.80
C VAL A 83 0.75 22.53 2.73
N LYS A 84 1.49 23.24 1.89
CA LYS A 84 2.93 23.03 1.67
C LYS A 84 3.74 23.30 2.94
N ASN A 85 4.73 22.45 3.21
CA ASN A 85 5.65 22.57 4.34
C ASN A 85 4.93 22.64 5.70
N SER A 86 3.77 21.98 5.81
CA SER A 86 2.98 21.96 7.04
C SER A 86 3.72 21.21 8.16
N LEU A 87 3.82 21.84 9.33
CA LEU A 87 4.33 21.18 10.54
C LEU A 87 3.28 20.23 11.18
N ALA A 88 2.11 20.11 10.56
CA ALA A 88 1.02 19.24 10.98
C ALA A 88 0.98 17.89 10.23
N TYR A 89 1.95 17.56 9.37
CA TYR A 89 1.88 16.30 8.62
C TYR A 89 1.79 15.06 9.50
N GLN A 90 2.56 15.00 10.59
CA GLN A 90 2.54 13.86 11.50
C GLN A 90 1.13 13.59 12.07
N PRO A 91 0.45 14.56 12.72
CA PRO A 91 -0.91 14.33 13.22
C PRO A 91 -1.91 14.06 12.10
N LEU A 92 -1.82 14.77 10.98
CA LEU A 92 -2.78 14.59 9.87
C LEU A 92 -2.68 13.19 9.25
N LEU A 93 -1.47 12.68 9.03
CA LEU A 93 -1.23 11.33 8.49
C LEU A 93 -1.68 10.23 9.46
N ASP A 94 -1.45 10.39 10.77
CA ASP A 94 -1.96 9.45 11.78
C ASP A 94 -3.50 9.48 11.84
N LEU A 95 -4.12 10.65 11.74
CA LEU A 95 -5.57 10.77 11.73
C LEU A 95 -6.22 10.17 10.48
N VAL A 96 -5.57 10.24 9.31
CA VAL A 96 -6.01 9.50 8.13
C VAL A 96 -6.02 7.99 8.40
N VAL A 97 -4.98 7.47 9.06
CA VAL A 97 -4.90 6.06 9.45
C VAL A 97 -6.06 5.70 10.38
N GLN A 98 -6.28 6.48 11.44
CA GLN A 98 -7.37 6.19 12.38
C GLN A 98 -8.75 6.29 11.73
N LEU A 99 -8.97 7.28 10.86
CA LEU A 99 -10.22 7.42 10.12
C LEU A 99 -10.48 6.21 9.23
N SER A 100 -9.46 5.74 8.50
CA SER A 100 -9.58 4.55 7.65
C SER A 100 -9.84 3.27 8.46
N ARG A 101 -9.36 3.21 9.70
CA ARG A 101 -9.59 2.09 10.61
C ARG A 101 -11.02 2.04 11.12
N ASP A 102 -11.56 3.20 11.51
CA ASP A 102 -12.94 3.30 11.99
C ASP A 102 -13.94 3.04 10.86
N LEU A 103 -13.72 3.62 9.68
CA LEU A 103 -14.69 3.60 8.57
C LEU A 103 -14.52 2.39 7.62
N GLN A 104 -13.32 1.83 7.50
CA GLN A 104 -13.01 0.68 6.63
C GLN A 104 -13.57 0.83 5.21
N THR A 105 -14.58 0.04 4.83
CA THR A 105 -15.19 0.07 3.50
C THR A 105 -15.73 1.46 3.16
N ASP A 106 -16.27 2.19 4.13
CA ASP A 106 -16.85 3.51 3.91
C ASP A 106 -15.76 4.56 3.61
N PHE A 107 -14.51 4.32 4.04
CA PHE A 107 -13.37 5.17 3.68
C PHE A 107 -12.92 4.97 2.22
N TYR A 108 -13.10 3.77 1.67
CA TYR A 108 -12.48 3.35 0.41
C TYR A 108 -12.79 4.28 -0.79
N PRO A 109 -14.00 4.84 -0.97
CA PRO A 109 -14.26 5.83 -2.02
C PRO A 109 -13.35 7.06 -2.00
N HIS A 110 -12.72 7.37 -0.86
CA HIS A 110 -11.79 8.49 -0.68
C HIS A 110 -10.32 8.07 -0.76
N PHE A 111 -10.02 6.77 -0.84
CA PHE A 111 -8.65 6.26 -0.80
C PHE A 111 -7.77 6.87 -1.90
N GLN A 112 -8.29 6.97 -3.13
CA GLN A 112 -7.52 7.46 -4.27
C GLN A 112 -7.01 8.88 -4.03
N ASP A 113 -7.87 9.77 -3.53
CA ASP A 113 -7.50 11.16 -3.25
C ASP A 113 -6.42 11.25 -2.17
N PHE A 114 -6.57 10.47 -1.08
CA PHE A 114 -5.56 10.40 -0.03
C PHE A 114 -4.25 9.80 -0.54
N PHE A 115 -4.31 8.76 -1.36
CA PHE A 115 -3.11 8.15 -1.94
C PHE A 115 -2.33 9.17 -2.78
N ILE A 116 -3.01 9.97 -3.61
CA ILE A 116 -2.38 11.02 -4.42
C ILE A 116 -1.76 12.10 -3.52
N ALA A 117 -2.52 12.59 -2.54
CA ALA A 117 -2.03 13.61 -1.60
C ALA A 117 -0.80 13.13 -0.83
N ILE A 118 -0.84 11.93 -0.26
CA ILE A 118 0.26 11.37 0.54
C ILE A 118 1.46 11.03 -0.35
N SER A 119 1.22 10.49 -1.55
CA SER A 119 2.30 10.15 -2.49
C SER A 119 3.06 11.39 -2.97
N SER A 120 2.40 12.56 -3.04
CA SER A 120 3.07 13.84 -3.33
C SER A 120 4.11 14.23 -2.26
N LEU A 121 3.92 13.79 -1.01
CA LEU A 121 4.84 14.05 0.11
C LEU A 121 6.12 13.20 0.04
N LEU A 122 6.14 12.12 -0.75
CA LEU A 122 7.29 11.21 -0.85
C LEU A 122 8.51 11.85 -1.52
N ASN A 123 8.32 12.90 -2.33
CA ASN A 123 9.42 13.64 -2.95
C ASN A 123 10.08 14.67 -2.00
N THR A 124 10.24 14.31 -0.72
CA THR A 124 10.92 15.11 0.31
C THR A 124 12.32 14.59 0.64
N GLN A 125 13.20 15.42 1.20
CA GLN A 125 14.46 14.99 1.82
C GLN A 125 14.31 14.75 3.34
N ASP A 126 13.18 15.17 3.91
CA ASP A 126 12.85 14.94 5.31
C ASP A 126 12.55 13.46 5.55
N THR A 127 13.44 12.79 6.27
CA THR A 127 13.32 11.37 6.57
C THR A 127 12.18 11.06 7.53
N GLN A 128 11.79 12.00 8.40
CA GLN A 128 10.67 11.81 9.31
C GLN A 128 9.34 11.88 8.57
N LEU A 129 9.17 12.91 7.71
CA LEU A 129 8.00 13.02 6.86
C LEU A 129 7.82 11.80 5.96
N LEU A 130 8.92 11.33 5.37
CA LEU A 130 8.90 10.12 4.55
C LEU A 130 8.46 8.88 5.35
N GLU A 131 8.94 8.72 6.59
CA GLU A 131 8.54 7.62 7.45
C GLU A 131 7.05 7.71 7.85
N TRP A 132 6.54 8.90 8.16
CA TRP A 132 5.12 9.09 8.45
C TRP A 132 4.25 8.79 7.24
N ALA A 133 4.66 9.20 6.03
CA ALA A 133 3.94 8.94 4.79
C ALA A 133 3.92 7.44 4.46
N PHE A 134 5.06 6.75 4.54
CA PHE A 134 5.11 5.30 4.35
C PHE A 134 4.32 4.54 5.39
N THR A 135 4.36 4.98 6.65
CA THR A 135 3.53 4.43 7.71
C THR A 135 2.05 4.58 7.35
N CYS A 136 1.61 5.78 7.02
CA CYS A 136 0.22 6.04 6.63
C CYS A 136 -0.23 5.12 5.48
N LEU A 137 0.54 5.07 4.39
CA LEU A 137 0.25 4.19 3.25
C LEU A 137 0.23 2.71 3.65
N SER A 138 1.18 2.22 4.44
CA SER A 138 1.18 0.83 4.92
C SER A 138 -0.10 0.48 5.67
N TYR A 139 -0.58 1.37 6.53
CA TYR A 139 -1.84 1.17 7.25
C TYR A 139 -3.06 1.21 6.33
N LEU A 140 -3.10 2.12 5.35
CA LEU A 140 -4.18 2.16 4.35
C LEU A 140 -4.25 0.85 3.54
N TYR A 141 -3.10 0.34 3.07
CA TYR A 141 -3.05 -0.97 2.41
C TYR A 141 -3.50 -2.09 3.35
N LYS A 142 -3.12 -2.04 4.63
CA LYS A 142 -3.52 -3.04 5.64
C LYS A 142 -5.02 -3.05 5.91
N TYR A 143 -5.67 -1.90 6.01
CA TYR A 143 -7.09 -1.84 6.37
C TYR A 143 -8.02 -2.03 5.16
N LEU A 144 -7.57 -1.63 3.98
CA LEU A 144 -8.40 -1.61 2.78
C LEU A 144 -8.07 -2.71 1.76
N TRP A 145 -7.17 -3.65 2.10
CA TRP A 145 -6.72 -4.67 1.13
C TRP A 145 -7.87 -5.46 0.50
N ARG A 146 -8.96 -5.71 1.23
CA ARG A 146 -10.10 -6.49 0.73
C ARG A 146 -10.81 -5.76 -0.41
N GLN A 147 -10.92 -4.44 -0.32
CA GLN A 147 -11.49 -3.59 -1.35
C GLN A 147 -10.47 -3.44 -2.50
N MET A 148 -9.20 -3.17 -2.17
CA MET A 148 -8.13 -3.03 -3.16
C MET A 148 -7.94 -4.25 -4.06
N VAL A 149 -8.04 -5.47 -3.51
CA VAL A 149 -7.91 -6.71 -4.29
C VAL A 149 -9.06 -6.87 -5.29
N LYS A 150 -10.28 -6.39 -4.96
CA LYS A 150 -11.41 -6.42 -5.88
C LYS A 150 -11.22 -5.47 -7.06
N ASP A 151 -10.58 -4.33 -6.81
CA ASP A 151 -10.30 -3.30 -7.83
C ASP A 151 -8.81 -3.26 -8.21
N MET A 152 -8.14 -4.42 -8.21
CA MET A 152 -6.69 -4.49 -8.38
C MET A 152 -6.15 -3.75 -9.62
N PRO A 153 -6.80 -3.77 -10.81
CA PRO A 153 -6.32 -3.01 -11.96
C PRO A 153 -6.25 -1.49 -11.71
N VAL A 154 -7.22 -0.93 -10.98
CA VAL A 154 -7.25 0.49 -10.62
C VAL A 154 -6.15 0.79 -9.62
N ILE A 155 -5.99 -0.04 -8.60
CA ILE A 155 -4.94 0.12 -7.58
C ILE A 155 -3.55 0.00 -8.20
N TYR A 156 -3.34 -0.97 -9.09
CA TYR A 156 -2.08 -1.09 -9.84
C TYR A 156 -1.83 0.16 -10.68
N SER A 157 -2.80 0.64 -11.45
CA SER A 157 -2.64 1.83 -12.29
C SER A 157 -2.24 3.06 -11.45
N LEU A 158 -2.87 3.24 -10.30
CA LEU A 158 -2.61 4.33 -9.36
C LEU A 158 -1.19 4.24 -8.75
N SER A 159 -0.82 3.07 -8.23
CA SER A 159 0.41 2.89 -7.43
C SER A 159 1.64 2.51 -8.25
N SER A 160 1.47 1.92 -9.44
CA SER A 160 2.58 1.47 -10.31
C SER A 160 3.46 2.63 -10.79
N THR A 161 2.96 3.87 -10.76
CA THR A 161 3.75 5.07 -11.02
C THR A 161 4.96 5.18 -10.09
N LEU A 162 4.84 4.70 -8.85
CA LEU A 162 5.91 4.68 -7.86
C LEU A 162 7.00 3.63 -8.16
N LEU A 163 6.72 2.61 -8.97
CA LEU A 163 7.70 1.60 -9.39
C LEU A 163 8.80 2.21 -10.29
N ALA A 164 8.48 3.29 -11.00
CA ALA A 164 9.43 4.02 -11.84
C ALA A 164 10.08 5.22 -11.11
N HIS A 165 9.87 5.36 -9.80
CA HIS A 165 10.35 6.52 -9.07
C HIS A 165 11.88 6.57 -8.99
N LYS A 166 12.49 7.77 -9.04
CA LYS A 166 13.96 7.95 -9.01
C LYS A 166 14.64 7.44 -7.73
N LYS A 167 13.95 7.52 -6.59
CA LYS A 167 14.46 7.10 -5.28
C LYS A 167 14.15 5.62 -5.04
N GLU A 168 15.18 4.85 -4.72
CA GLU A 168 15.09 3.40 -4.49
C GLU A 168 14.11 3.03 -3.38
N HIS A 169 14.18 3.65 -2.22
CA HIS A 169 13.28 3.32 -1.10
C HIS A 169 11.78 3.50 -1.41
N ILE A 170 11.43 4.39 -2.36
CA ILE A 170 10.04 4.52 -2.84
C ILE A 170 9.68 3.37 -3.78
N ARG A 171 10.59 2.97 -4.68
CA ARG A 171 10.39 1.79 -5.53
C ARG A 171 10.25 0.52 -4.68
N ASN A 172 11.11 0.35 -3.68
CA ASN A 172 11.07 -0.79 -2.75
C ASN A 172 9.73 -0.82 -2.01
N PHE A 173 9.29 0.32 -1.47
CA PHE A 173 7.98 0.42 -0.81
C PHE A 173 6.84 0.01 -1.75
N ALA A 174 6.81 0.55 -2.98
CA ALA A 174 5.78 0.25 -3.96
C ALA A 174 5.77 -1.23 -4.39
N ALA A 175 6.96 -1.82 -4.57
CA ALA A 175 7.11 -3.23 -4.87
C ALA A 175 6.57 -4.11 -3.73
N GLU A 176 6.96 -3.83 -2.48
CA GLU A 176 6.50 -4.62 -1.33
C GLU A 176 5.00 -4.43 -1.06
N SER A 177 4.46 -3.21 -1.19
CA SER A 177 3.05 -2.92 -0.94
C SER A 177 2.13 -3.54 -1.99
N LEU A 178 2.52 -3.52 -3.27
CA LEU A 178 1.78 -4.19 -4.33
C LEU A 178 1.94 -5.71 -4.26
N ALA A 179 3.13 -6.23 -3.93
CA ALA A 179 3.35 -7.66 -3.70
C ALA A 179 2.40 -8.20 -2.61
N PHE A 180 2.21 -7.43 -1.53
CA PHE A 180 1.26 -7.77 -0.47
C PHE A 180 -0.17 -7.93 -1.00
N LEU A 181 -0.62 -7.11 -1.96
CA LEU A 181 -1.94 -7.25 -2.58
C LEU A 181 -1.99 -8.39 -3.59
N MET A 182 -0.99 -8.47 -4.48
CA MET A 182 -0.91 -9.47 -5.57
C MET A 182 -1.00 -10.91 -5.05
N ARG A 183 -0.37 -11.21 -3.90
CA ARG A 183 -0.47 -12.54 -3.26
C ARG A 183 -1.90 -12.95 -2.86
N LYS A 184 -2.86 -12.03 -2.88
CA LYS A 184 -4.26 -12.24 -2.51
C LYS A 184 -5.20 -12.21 -3.73
N VAL A 185 -4.67 -11.92 -4.92
CA VAL A 185 -5.46 -11.85 -6.16
C VAL A 185 -5.73 -13.28 -6.65
N PRO A 186 -7.00 -13.66 -6.89
CA PRO A 186 -7.33 -15.02 -7.35
C PRO A 186 -6.79 -15.32 -8.76
N ASP A 187 -6.94 -14.36 -9.69
CA ASP A 187 -6.46 -14.48 -11.07
C ASP A 187 -5.13 -13.75 -11.26
N LEU A 188 -4.04 -14.41 -10.87
CA LEU A 188 -2.69 -13.89 -11.07
C LEU A 188 -2.31 -13.86 -12.57
N ASN A 189 -2.84 -14.78 -13.38
CA ASN A 189 -2.51 -14.87 -14.80
C ASN A 189 -3.01 -13.63 -15.56
N GLY A 190 -4.28 -13.28 -15.39
CA GLY A 190 -4.88 -12.09 -15.98
C GLY A 190 -4.24 -10.80 -15.46
N LEU A 191 -3.88 -10.76 -14.17
CA LEU A 191 -3.15 -9.61 -13.62
C LEU A 191 -1.76 -9.44 -14.25
N LEU A 192 -1.00 -10.52 -14.44
CA LEU A 192 0.30 -10.46 -15.11
C LEU A 192 0.17 -9.95 -16.55
N ASN A 193 -0.84 -10.41 -17.30
CA ASN A 193 -1.11 -9.90 -18.65
C ASN A 193 -1.33 -8.39 -18.64
N PHE A 194 -2.19 -7.90 -17.74
CA PHE A 194 -2.46 -6.47 -17.59
C PHE A 194 -1.19 -5.67 -17.26
N MET A 195 -0.39 -6.14 -16.29
CA MET A 195 0.83 -5.45 -15.87
C MET A 195 1.91 -5.44 -16.95
N PHE A 196 2.05 -6.51 -17.74
CA PHE A 196 3.00 -6.57 -18.84
C PHE A 196 2.55 -5.74 -20.05
N LEU A 197 1.25 -5.68 -20.34
CA LEU A 197 0.72 -4.79 -21.38
C LEU A 197 0.94 -3.31 -21.04
N ASP A 198 0.80 -2.93 -19.76
CA ASP A 198 1.10 -1.57 -19.24
C ASP A 198 2.55 -1.13 -19.54
N LEU A 199 3.50 -2.05 -19.66
CA LEU A 199 4.88 -1.72 -20.05
C LEU A 199 4.99 -1.17 -21.48
N THR A 200 4.03 -1.47 -22.36
CA THR A 200 4.00 -0.93 -23.73
C THR A 200 3.89 0.59 -23.72
N GLU A 201 3.05 1.12 -22.82
CA GLU A 201 2.87 2.56 -22.65
C GLU A 201 3.89 3.16 -21.68
N HIS A 202 4.40 2.35 -20.75
CA HIS A 202 5.25 2.80 -19.65
C HIS A 202 6.50 1.91 -19.45
N PRO A 203 7.42 1.87 -20.43
CA PRO A 203 8.58 0.98 -20.41
C PRO A 203 9.52 1.23 -19.22
N GLN A 204 9.56 2.46 -18.69
CA GLN A 204 10.36 2.83 -17.52
C GLN A 204 9.98 2.06 -16.24
N LYS A 205 8.80 1.41 -16.20
CA LYS A 205 8.35 0.60 -15.07
C LYS A 205 9.00 -0.78 -15.03
N ALA A 206 9.62 -1.27 -16.12
CA ALA A 206 10.13 -2.65 -16.23
C ALA A 206 11.04 -3.06 -15.07
N TYR A 207 11.98 -2.19 -14.67
CA TYR A 207 12.85 -2.42 -13.51
C TYR A 207 12.04 -2.62 -12.22
N GLY A 208 11.15 -1.66 -11.90
CA GLY A 208 10.36 -1.72 -10.67
C GLY A 208 9.36 -2.88 -10.67
N LEU A 209 8.83 -3.24 -11.85
CA LEU A 209 7.99 -4.42 -12.01
C LEU A 209 8.77 -5.71 -11.74
N GLY A 210 10.02 -5.81 -12.18
CA GLY A 210 10.86 -6.99 -11.91
C GLY A 210 11.11 -7.16 -10.42
N GLN A 211 11.37 -6.04 -9.73
CA GLN A 211 11.48 -6.02 -8.27
C GLN A 211 10.15 -6.40 -7.59
N LEU A 212 9.02 -5.90 -8.08
CA LEU A 212 7.68 -6.26 -7.58
C LEU A 212 7.41 -7.76 -7.72
N LEU A 213 7.70 -8.36 -8.88
CA LEU A 213 7.56 -9.81 -9.07
C LEU A 213 8.45 -10.59 -8.10
N PHE A 214 9.66 -10.08 -7.82
CA PHE A 214 10.56 -10.72 -6.88
C PHE A 214 9.99 -10.64 -5.46
N GLU A 215 9.61 -9.45 -5.01
CA GLU A 215 8.98 -9.26 -3.71
C GLU A 215 7.68 -10.07 -3.60
N MET A 216 6.92 -10.26 -4.68
CA MET A 216 5.76 -11.16 -4.68
C MET A 216 6.14 -12.60 -4.34
N CYS A 217 7.23 -13.14 -4.88
CA CYS A 217 7.68 -14.52 -4.67
C CYS A 217 8.53 -14.73 -3.40
N LYS A 218 9.18 -13.67 -2.91
CA LYS A 218 10.09 -13.69 -1.77
C LYS A 218 9.38 -14.12 -0.49
N GLY A 219 9.95 -15.11 0.18
CA GLY A 219 9.54 -15.59 1.49
C GLY A 219 10.39 -14.98 2.62
N VAL A 220 10.52 -15.75 3.69
CA VAL A 220 11.37 -15.40 4.85
C VAL A 220 12.70 -16.15 4.77
N ARG A 221 13.69 -15.75 5.58
CA ARG A 221 14.99 -16.43 5.72
C ARG A 221 15.70 -16.67 4.38
N ASN A 222 15.71 -15.68 3.49
CA ASN A 222 16.38 -15.75 2.18
C ASN A 222 15.90 -16.93 1.31
N MET A 223 14.60 -17.24 1.38
CA MET A 223 13.98 -18.29 0.55
C MET A 223 12.76 -17.75 -0.19
N PHE A 224 12.37 -18.42 -1.27
CA PHE A 224 11.04 -18.26 -1.84
C PHE A 224 9.98 -18.87 -0.91
N HIS A 225 8.76 -18.31 -0.90
CA HIS A 225 7.66 -18.93 -0.16
C HIS A 225 7.03 -20.09 -0.94
N SER A 226 6.22 -20.93 -0.28
CA SER A 226 5.63 -22.14 -0.88
C SER A 226 4.80 -21.91 -2.15
N CYS A 227 4.09 -20.79 -2.27
CA CYS A 227 3.32 -20.47 -3.47
C CYS A 227 4.15 -19.89 -4.63
N ALA A 228 5.44 -19.63 -4.44
CA ALA A 228 6.27 -18.90 -5.40
C ALA A 228 6.48 -19.70 -6.68
N THR A 229 6.62 -21.03 -6.57
CA THR A 229 6.80 -21.91 -7.73
C THR A 229 5.71 -21.72 -8.78
N LYS A 230 4.45 -21.61 -8.36
CA LYS A 230 3.32 -21.37 -9.27
C LYS A 230 3.39 -19.98 -9.91
N ALA A 231 3.74 -18.96 -9.14
CA ALA A 231 3.86 -17.60 -9.64
C ALA A 231 5.03 -17.46 -10.63
N ILE A 232 6.19 -18.05 -10.33
CA ILE A 232 7.36 -18.09 -11.21
C ILE A 232 7.02 -18.82 -12.50
N HIS A 233 6.31 -19.95 -12.42
CA HIS A 233 5.84 -20.67 -13.60
C HIS A 233 4.99 -19.77 -14.52
N LEU A 234 4.02 -19.04 -13.96
CA LEU A 234 3.19 -18.10 -14.73
C LEU A 234 4.03 -16.96 -15.33
N ILE A 235 4.99 -16.41 -14.60
CA ILE A 235 5.89 -15.36 -15.12
C ILE A 235 6.70 -15.89 -16.30
N LEU A 236 7.25 -17.10 -16.21
CA LEU A 236 8.00 -17.74 -17.28
C LEU A 236 7.12 -18.02 -18.50
N GLN A 237 5.85 -18.39 -18.30
CA GLN A 237 4.89 -18.53 -19.40
C GLN A 237 4.74 -17.22 -20.18
N LYS A 238 4.84 -16.06 -19.53
CA LYS A 238 4.78 -14.74 -20.19
C LYS A 238 6.06 -14.35 -20.96
N MET A 239 7.08 -15.20 -21.08
CA MET A 239 8.36 -14.76 -21.66
C MET A 239 8.43 -14.74 -23.19
N GLY A 240 7.47 -15.34 -23.90
CA GLY A 240 7.51 -15.33 -25.36
C GLY A 240 6.28 -15.94 -26.03
N PRO A 241 6.20 -15.84 -27.37
CA PRO A 241 5.02 -16.20 -28.15
C PRO A 241 4.77 -17.72 -28.23
N ILE A 242 5.73 -18.54 -27.83
CA ILE A 242 5.58 -20.00 -27.76
C ILE A 242 4.89 -20.40 -26.45
N THR A 243 5.22 -19.69 -25.36
CA THR A 243 4.78 -19.99 -24.00
C THR A 243 3.51 -19.23 -23.62
N GLU A 244 3.33 -18.01 -24.16
CA GLU A 244 2.11 -17.22 -24.04
C GLU A 244 1.35 -17.24 -25.37
N LYS A 245 0.11 -17.74 -25.34
CA LYS A 245 -0.73 -17.96 -26.52
C LYS A 245 -2.03 -17.14 -26.50
N GLU A 246 -2.37 -16.57 -25.34
CA GLU A 246 -3.61 -15.81 -25.13
C GLU A 246 -3.40 -14.33 -25.49
N GLU A 247 -2.22 -13.77 -25.15
CA GLU A 247 -1.94 -12.34 -25.29
C GLU A 247 -0.63 -12.05 -26.04
N CYS A 248 -0.59 -10.91 -26.73
CA CYS A 248 0.63 -10.40 -27.36
C CYS A 248 1.29 -9.36 -26.45
N LEU A 249 2.21 -9.79 -25.58
CA LEU A 249 2.89 -8.89 -24.63
C LEU A 249 4.22 -8.35 -25.22
N PRO A 250 4.76 -7.23 -24.70
CA PRO A 250 6.03 -6.68 -25.18
C PRO A 250 7.23 -7.53 -24.69
N TRP A 251 7.52 -8.64 -25.37
CA TRP A 251 8.48 -9.67 -24.92
C TRP A 251 9.88 -9.16 -24.53
N THR A 252 10.38 -8.13 -25.21
CA THR A 252 11.67 -7.50 -24.83
C THR A 252 11.60 -6.92 -23.42
N LEU A 253 10.54 -6.16 -23.10
CA LEU A 253 10.33 -5.56 -21.79
C LEU A 253 9.98 -6.61 -20.73
N VAL A 254 9.26 -7.67 -21.11
CA VAL A 254 9.02 -8.82 -20.21
C VAL A 254 10.35 -9.50 -19.86
N GLY A 255 11.24 -9.71 -20.83
CA GLY A 255 12.58 -10.25 -20.61
C GLY A 255 13.44 -9.37 -19.71
N GLU A 256 13.41 -8.05 -19.88
CA GLU A 256 14.09 -7.09 -18.99
C GLU A 256 13.54 -7.16 -17.55
N THR A 257 12.22 -7.23 -17.42
CA THR A 257 11.53 -7.37 -16.13
C THR A 257 11.97 -8.67 -15.44
N PHE A 258 12.02 -9.78 -16.18
CA PHE A 258 12.45 -11.06 -15.65
C PHE A 258 13.94 -11.07 -15.28
N LYS A 259 14.79 -10.42 -16.07
CA LYS A 259 16.21 -10.22 -15.73
C LYS A 259 16.34 -9.52 -14.37
N GLN A 260 15.59 -8.44 -14.15
CA GLN A 260 15.61 -7.71 -12.88
C GLN A 260 15.06 -8.55 -11.71
N PHE A 261 14.04 -9.38 -11.96
CA PHE A 261 13.56 -10.37 -10.99
C PHE A 261 14.69 -11.32 -10.56
N VAL A 262 15.42 -11.89 -11.52
CA VAL A 262 16.53 -12.82 -11.26
C VAL A 262 17.67 -12.12 -10.52
N GLU A 263 18.07 -10.92 -10.93
CA GLU A 263 19.11 -10.14 -10.25
C GLU A 263 18.74 -9.90 -8.78
N SER A 264 17.50 -9.48 -8.52
CA SER A 264 16.99 -9.29 -7.15
C SER A 264 17.01 -10.60 -6.34
N ALA A 265 16.63 -11.72 -6.96
CA ALA A 265 16.69 -13.03 -6.34
C ALA A 265 18.13 -13.44 -5.98
N THR A 266 19.11 -13.21 -6.86
CA THR A 266 20.52 -13.58 -6.60
C THR A 266 21.17 -12.82 -5.45
N LEU A 267 20.65 -11.63 -5.13
CA LEU A 267 21.13 -10.82 -4.00
C LEU A 267 20.50 -11.23 -2.67
N CYS A 268 19.36 -11.92 -2.68
CA CYS A 268 18.51 -12.11 -1.50
C CYS A 268 18.19 -13.56 -1.18
N ILE A 269 18.30 -14.48 -2.13
CA ILE A 269 17.94 -15.90 -1.96
C ILE A 269 19.22 -16.72 -1.83
N ASP A 270 19.25 -17.63 -0.87
CA ASP A 270 20.39 -18.54 -0.70
C ASP A 270 20.46 -19.51 -1.90
N LYS A 271 21.66 -19.83 -2.38
CA LYS A 271 21.86 -20.59 -3.62
C LYS A 271 21.14 -21.94 -3.61
N GLU A 272 21.08 -22.63 -2.48
CA GLU A 272 20.39 -23.92 -2.35
C GLU A 272 18.87 -23.81 -2.48
N GLN A 273 18.31 -22.60 -2.32
CA GLN A 273 16.87 -22.33 -2.31
C GLN A 273 16.33 -21.82 -3.66
N PHE A 274 17.14 -21.91 -4.72
CA PHE A 274 16.76 -21.51 -6.08
C PHE A 274 15.95 -22.56 -6.86
N GLU A 275 15.68 -23.72 -6.27
CA GLU A 275 14.92 -24.80 -6.91
C GLU A 275 13.60 -24.31 -7.56
N PRO A 276 12.79 -23.43 -6.95
CA PRO A 276 11.57 -22.91 -7.58
C PRO A 276 11.82 -22.14 -8.88
N LEU A 277 13.03 -21.61 -9.10
CA LEU A 277 13.40 -20.90 -10.31
C LEU A 277 13.98 -21.87 -11.36
N PHE A 278 14.93 -22.72 -10.98
CA PHE A 278 15.56 -23.66 -11.91
C PHE A 278 14.62 -24.78 -12.37
N GLY A 279 13.77 -25.29 -11.47
CA GLY A 279 12.82 -26.36 -11.78
C GLY A 279 11.74 -25.98 -12.80
N ASN A 280 11.47 -24.68 -12.97
CA ASN A 280 10.48 -24.19 -13.94
C ASN A 280 11.07 -23.82 -15.31
N ILE A 281 12.40 -23.84 -15.47
CA ILE A 281 13.08 -23.51 -16.74
C ILE A 281 13.27 -24.77 -17.62
N GLN A 282 13.08 -25.97 -17.05
CA GLN A 282 13.15 -27.25 -17.75
C GLN A 282 11.88 -27.52 -18.57
#